data_AF-A0A2T2ZSV9-F1
#
_entry.id   AF-A0A2T2ZSV9-F1
#
_cell.length_a   1.000
_cell.length_b   1.000
_cell.length_c   1.000
_cell.angle_alpha   90.00
_cell.angle_beta   90.00
_cell.angle_gamma   90.00
#
_symmetry.space_group_name_H-M   'P 1'
#
loop_
_entity.id
_entity.type
_entity.pdbx_description
1 polymer ?
#
loop_
_entity_poly.entity_id
_entity_poly.type
_entity_poly.pdbx_seq_one_letter_code
_entity_poly.pdbx_strand_id
1 'polypeptide(L)' 'FWTSDREHITHCAWMLIRIAHAYKTGQRLDTNSDHFEHNQHYSLFLLRRALEAPGINEIRIRGNVIFGGC' A
#
# COMPACT_ATOMS: atom_id res chain seq x y z
N PHE A 1 5.98 15.62 -10.28
CA PHE A 1 7.23 14.93 -10.60
C PHE A 1 7.87 14.49 -9.29
N TRP A 2 8.27 13.22 -9.17
CA TRP A 2 8.88 12.65 -7.97
C TRP A 2 10.38 12.50 -8.19
N THR A 3 11.18 12.71 -7.14
CA THR A 3 12.64 12.65 -7.23
C THR A 3 13.19 11.23 -7.13
N SER A 4 12.42 10.29 -6.56
CA SER A 4 12.78 8.86 -6.55
C SER A 4 11.57 7.92 -6.46
N ASP A 5 11.77 6.65 -6.80
CA ASP A 5 10.77 5.60 -6.62
C ASP A 5 10.39 5.39 -5.16
N ARG A 6 11.36 5.49 -4.24
CA ARG A 6 11.12 5.38 -2.80
C ARG A 6 10.18 6.47 -2.31
N GLU A 7 10.41 7.70 -2.75
CA GLU A 7 9.56 8.84 -2.42
C GLU A 7 8.15 8.65 -2.97
N HIS A 8 8.03 8.21 -4.22
CA HIS A 8 6.74 7.97 -4.85
C HIS A 8 5.96 6.85 -4.13
N ILE A 9 6.60 5.74 -3.78
CA ILE A 9 5.99 4.64 -3.01
C ILE A 9 5.50 5.14 -1.65
N THR A 10 6.34 5.92 -0.96
CA THR A 10 6.01 6.46 0.36
C THR A 10 4.82 7.41 0.28
N HIS A 11 4.79 8.29 -0.73
CA HIS A 11 3.68 9.18 -0.97
C HIS A 11 2.38 8.42 -1.25
N CYS A 12 2.39 7.47 -2.20
CA CYS A 12 1.22 6.66 -2.54
C CYS A 12 0.65 5.91 -1.32
N ALA A 13 1.53 5.29 -0.52
CA ALA A 13 1.12 4.59 0.69
C ALA A 13 0.52 5.54 1.74
N TRP A 14 1.15 6.70 1.94
CA TRP A 14 0.65 7.71 2.89
C TRP A 14 -0.72 8.27 2.48
N MET A 15 -0.94 8.53 1.18
CA MET A 15 -2.23 9.01 0.69
C MET A 15 -3.37 8.03 1.00
N LEU A 16 -3.15 6.72 0.75
CA LEU A 16 -4.12 5.69 1.05
C LEU A 16 -4.42 5.57 2.56
N ILE A 17 -3.39 5.65 3.41
CA ILE A 17 -3.56 5.65 4.87
C ILE A 17 -4.37 6.87 5.32
N ARG A 18 -4.09 8.05 4.75
CA ARG A 18 -4.80 9.28 5.08
C ARG A 18 -6.28 9.20 4.72
N ILE A 19 -6.59 8.64 3.55
CA ILE A 19 -7.96 8.39 3.10
C ILE A 19 -8.68 7.44 4.06
N ALA A 20 -8.05 6.30 4.40
CA ALA A 20 -8.60 5.34 5.34
C ALA A 20 -8.83 5.96 6.73
N HIS A 21 -7.90 6.78 7.21
CA HIS A 21 -8.03 7.51 8.46
C HIS A 21 -9.22 8.48 8.42
N ALA A 22 -9.35 9.27 7.35
CA ALA A 22 -10.44 10.23 7.21
C ALA A 22 -11.81 9.54 7.21
N TYR A 23 -11.95 8.42 6.48
CA TYR A 23 -13.16 7.59 6.52
C TYR A 23 -13.45 7.06 7.93
N LYS A 24 -12.42 6.62 8.66
CA LYS A 24 -12.57 6.10 10.04
C LYS A 24 -13.01 7.18 11.02
N THR A 25 -12.47 8.39 10.92
CA THR A 25 -12.71 9.48 11.89
C THR A 25 -13.81 10.45 11.46
N GLY A 26 -14.41 10.28 10.28
CA GLY A 26 -15.35 11.25 9.71
C GLY A 26 -14.70 12.60 9.39
N GLN A 27 -13.38 12.63 9.17
CA GLN A 27 -12.69 13.86 8.78
C GLN A 27 -12.94 14.16 7.31
N ARG A 28 -12.91 15.43 6.95
CA ARG A 28 -13.04 15.86 5.56
C ARG A 28 -11.75 15.55 4.80
N LEU A 29 -11.88 14.92 3.63
CA LEU A 29 -10.79 14.80 2.66
C LEU A 29 -10.69 16.07 1.82
N ASP A 30 -9.46 16.51 1.55
CA ASP A 30 -9.23 17.54 0.54
C ASP A 30 -9.38 16.96 -0.87
N THR A 31 -9.65 17.84 -1.83
CA THR A 31 -9.89 17.46 -3.24
C THR A 31 -8.69 16.77 -3.91
N ASN A 32 -7.47 16.94 -3.39
CA ASN A 32 -6.29 16.25 -3.91
C ASN A 32 -6.20 14.80 -3.40
N SER A 33 -6.85 14.51 -2.27
CA SER A 33 -6.88 13.18 -1.66
C SER A 33 -8.11 12.35 -2.06
N ASP A 34 -9.21 12.99 -2.45
CA ASP A 34 -10.48 12.32 -2.80
C ASP A 34 -10.68 12.10 -4.32
N HIS A 35 -9.63 12.28 -5.12
CA HIS A 35 -9.74 12.09 -6.57
C HIS A 35 -9.59 10.60 -6.93
N PHE A 36 -10.63 10.02 -7.54
CA PHE A 36 -10.67 8.59 -7.90
C PHE A 36 -9.44 8.14 -8.70
N GLU A 37 -9.09 8.87 -9.77
CA GLU A 37 -7.94 8.55 -10.62
C GLU A 37 -6.61 8.54 -9.85
N HIS A 38 -6.43 9.44 -8.88
CA HIS A 38 -5.25 9.42 -8.01
C HIS A 38 -5.23 8.18 -7.11
N ASN A 39 -6.37 7.82 -6.52
CA ASN A 39 -6.48 6.66 -5.64
C ASN A 39 -6.27 5.34 -6.38
N GLN A 40 -6.77 5.27 -7.61
CA GLN A 40 -6.49 4.17 -8.53
C GLN A 40 -4.99 4.09 -8.86
N HIS A 41 -4.36 5.22 -9.21
CA HIS A 41 -2.92 5.29 -9.47
C HIS A 41 -2.09 4.80 -8.28
N TYR A 42 -2.37 5.29 -7.06
CA TYR A 42 -1.65 4.86 -5.85
C TYR A 42 -1.74 3.34 -5.66
N SER A 43 -2.94 2.79 -5.79
CA SER A 43 -3.21 1.38 -5.56
C SER A 43 -2.52 0.49 -6.61
N LEU A 44 -2.64 0.84 -7.89
CA LEU A 44 -2.02 0.09 -8.99
C LEU A 44 -0.50 0.22 -8.99
N PHE A 45 0.04 1.40 -8.67
CA PHE A 45 1.47 1.63 -8.57
C PHE A 45 2.09 0.79 -7.44
N LEU A 46 1.48 0.78 -6.25
CA LEU A 46 1.96 -0.04 -5.14
C LEU A 46 1.88 -1.54 -5.45
N LEU A 47 0.78 -2.00 -6.07
CA LEU A 47 0.64 -3.39 -6.51
C LEU A 47 1.75 -3.76 -7.49
N ARG A 48 1.98 -2.93 -8.52
CA ARG A 48 3.03 -3.15 -9.51
C ARG A 48 4.40 -3.27 -8.83
N ARG A 49 4.74 -2.35 -7.92
CA ARG A 49 6.02 -2.37 -7.19
C ARG A 49 6.17 -3.58 -6.28
N ALA A 50 5.08 -4.04 -5.67
CA ALA A 50 5.09 -5.29 -4.92
C ALA A 50 5.38 -6.48 -5.83
N LEU A 51 4.71 -6.56 -7.00
CA LEU A 51 4.93 -7.64 -7.99
C LEU A 51 6.34 -7.64 -8.59
N GLU A 52 6.99 -6.47 -8.70
CA GLU A 52 8.38 -6.33 -9.15
C GLU A 52 9.41 -6.61 -8.04
N ALA A 53 8.99 -6.77 -6.77
CA ALA A 53 9.91 -6.91 -5.65
C ALA A 53 10.66 -8.26 -5.71
N PRO A 54 11.99 -8.26 -5.51
CA PRO A 54 12.77 -9.48 -5.51
C PRO A 54 12.33 -10.39 -4.36
N GLY A 55 12.08 -11.66 -4.67
CA GLY A 55 11.67 -12.66 -3.70
C GLY A 55 10.19 -12.66 -3.34
N ILE A 56 9.30 -11.99 -4.09
CA ILE A 56 7.85 -12.05 -3.83
C ILE A 56 7.27 -13.47 -3.92
N ASN A 57 7.86 -14.32 -4.77
CA ASN A 57 7.48 -15.72 -4.92
C ASN A 57 8.30 -16.67 -4.01
N GLU A 58 9.25 -16.14 -3.23
CA GLU A 58 10.00 -16.94 -2.28
C GLU A 58 9.15 -17.18 -1.03
N ILE A 59 8.91 -18.44 -0.70
CA ILE A 59 8.32 -18.82 0.58
C ILE A 59 9.37 -18.54 1.67
N ARG A 60 9.36 -17.32 2.23
CA ARG A 60 10.26 -16.94 3.33
C ARG A 60 9.77 -17.36 4.70
N ILE A 61 8.50 -17.75 4.81
CA ILE A 61 7.91 -18.25 6.06
C ILE A 61 8.04 -19.78 6.04
N ARG A 62 9.06 -20.32 6.71
CA ARG A 62 8.96 -21.66 7.28
C ARG A 62 8.01 -21.55 8.46
N GLY A 63 6.72 -21.76 8.22
CA GLY A 63 5.78 -21.98 9.30
C GLY A 63 6.23 -23.23 10.04
N ASN A 64 6.77 -23.07 11.25
CA ASN A 64 6.84 -24.18 12.22
C ASN A 64 5.41 -24.46 12.69
N VAL A 65 4.57 -24.95 11.79
CA VAL A 65 3.25 -25.48 12.12
C VAL A 65 3.48 -26.98 12.35
N ILE A 66 3.60 -27.37 13.61
CA ILE A 66 3.42 -28.77 13.97
C ILE A 66 1.93 -29.05 13.82
N PHE A 67 1.56 -29.96 12.92
CA PHE A 67 0.20 -30.48 12.84
C PHE A 67 -0.12 -31.17 14.19
N GLY A 68 -1.03 -30.60 14.99
CA GLY A 68 -1.53 -31.22 16.22
C GLY A 68 -1.08 -30.64 17.57
N GLY A 69 -0.60 -29.39 17.65
CA GLY A 69 -0.42 -28.70 18.93
C GLY A 69 -1.60 -27.77 19.24
N CYS A 70 -2.33 -28.04 20.33
CA CYS A 70 -3.40 -27.17 20.86
C CYS A 70 -2.82 -26.03 21.69
#